data_AF-A0A950CVR2-F1
#
_entry.id   AF-A0A950CVR2-F1
#
_cell.length_a   1.000
_cell.length_b   1.000
_cell.length_c   1.000
_cell.angle_alpha   90.00
_cell.angle_beta   90.00
_cell.angle_gamma   90.00
#
_symmetry.space_group_name_H-M   'P 1'
#
loop_
_entity.id
_entity.type
_entity.pdbx_description
1 polymer ?
#
loop_
_entity_poly.entity_id
_entity_poly.type
_entity_poly.pdbx_seq_one_letter_code
_entity_poly.pdbx_strand_id
1 'polypeptide(L)'
;HRQNSATLDRSLDSFLLIADQPLVEGREHRVQVRYEGTVIHQTRNGEYFVDDRNAWYPFVPPTFANFDLTFHCPRTLQLVSTGEPVSDEVAGPTRTVHRRTETPVALAGFNLGDYARTTEKKGSYQVDCYAEKSAAAEVGSGLLNETERVLDFYTRRWMPLPIHTISLTPIAGYFGQGFPGLIYLSDVSYTRPEDRPAALRNPELDSFFSELLLPHEIAHQWWGNVVRSGDYRTSWLTEAMANYSALQFLETEKGADSAQSLLSTFRSDLMQKQDGKTTESAGPIDFGDRLLEDDSFLRWHAITYEKGAWILHMLHERLGDEGFRAMQLKLLNEYASKPITNDEFRVLAASFVPPDQPDRSLTLFFDTWIYGTGIPSLHLGGEGKRLEVIVSGVDDNFTVDVPLTCKSSLGKEAIKWVRVTSGQNPIELTPGLTDCALPSPANFLFVH
;
A
#
# COMPACT_ATOMS: atom_id res chain seq x y z
N HIS A 1 -40.95 -7.01 16.00
CA HIS A 1 -40.68 -7.68 14.72
C HIS A 1 -41.55 -7.08 13.62
N ARG A 2 -41.03 -6.11 12.86
CA ARG A 2 -41.58 -5.73 11.56
C ARG A 2 -40.42 -5.84 10.59
N GLN A 3 -40.57 -6.67 9.56
CA GLN A 3 -39.62 -6.78 8.47
C GLN A 3 -39.80 -5.55 7.59
N ASN A 4 -38.78 -4.70 7.50
CA ASN A 4 -38.76 -3.60 6.54
C ASN A 4 -38.55 -4.22 5.14
N SER A 5 -39.46 -3.95 4.20
CA SER A 5 -39.29 -4.36 2.80
C SER A 5 -38.41 -3.35 2.07
N ALA A 6 -37.30 -3.80 1.48
CA ALA A 6 -36.45 -2.98 0.62
C ALA A 6 -36.84 -3.16 -0.86
N THR A 7 -36.88 -2.08 -1.62
CA THR A 7 -37.02 -2.11 -3.08
C THR A 7 -35.62 -1.90 -3.69
N LEU A 8 -35.15 -2.86 -4.48
CA LEU A 8 -33.88 -2.77 -5.21
C LEU A 8 -34.09 -2.02 -6.53
N ASP A 9 -33.48 -0.84 -6.67
CA ASP A 9 -33.25 -0.20 -7.96
C ASP A 9 -31.84 -0.57 -8.44
N ARG A 10 -31.71 -1.02 -9.69
CA ARG A 10 -30.47 -1.59 -10.27
C ARG A 10 -29.76 -0.63 -11.23
N SER A 11 -30.16 0.64 -11.29
CA SER A 11 -29.58 1.59 -12.26
C SER A 11 -28.19 2.13 -11.85
N LEU A 12 -27.69 1.77 -10.68
CA LEU A 12 -26.39 2.14 -10.12
C LEU A 12 -25.90 0.91 -9.33
N ASP A 13 -24.60 0.72 -9.14
CA ASP A 13 -24.01 -0.32 -8.24
C ASP A 13 -24.34 -0.08 -6.75
N SER A 14 -25.54 0.44 -6.46
CA SER A 14 -26.03 0.87 -5.17
C SER A 14 -27.50 0.46 -5.03
N PHE A 15 -27.91 0.08 -3.83
CA PHE A 15 -29.31 -0.13 -3.49
C PHE A 15 -29.74 0.88 -2.42
N LEU A 16 -30.99 1.33 -2.47
CA LEU A 16 -31.54 2.25 -1.49
C LEU A 16 -32.39 1.49 -0.46
N LEU A 17 -32.10 1.69 0.83
CA LEU A 17 -32.96 1.22 1.90
C LEU A 17 -33.93 2.32 2.32
N ILE A 18 -35.22 2.13 2.03
CA ILE A 18 -36.30 3.02 2.45
C ILE A 18 -36.97 2.41 3.67
N ALA A 19 -36.95 3.11 4.80
CA ALA A 19 -37.65 2.69 6.01
C ALA A 19 -39.11 3.18 5.98
N ASP A 20 -40.05 2.33 6.42
CA ASP A 20 -41.48 2.67 6.49
C ASP A 20 -41.78 3.83 7.45
N GLN A 21 -40.86 4.11 8.37
CA GLN A 21 -40.89 5.21 9.33
C GLN A 21 -39.48 5.80 9.45
N PRO A 22 -39.35 7.11 9.78
CA PRO A 22 -38.06 7.72 10.04
C PRO A 22 -37.25 6.92 11.08
N LEU A 23 -35.98 6.64 10.77
CA LEU A 23 -35.06 6.02 11.71
C LEU A 23 -34.81 6.98 12.89
N VAL A 24 -34.81 6.44 14.10
CA VAL A 24 -34.58 7.22 15.32
C VAL A 24 -33.08 7.24 15.62
N GLU A 25 -32.50 8.43 15.69
CA GLU A 25 -31.10 8.66 16.06
C GLU A 25 -30.77 8.03 17.43
N GLY A 26 -29.59 7.44 17.55
CA GLY A 26 -29.11 6.80 18.79
C GLY A 26 -29.78 5.46 19.14
N ARG A 27 -30.68 4.93 18.29
CA ARG A 27 -31.26 3.58 18.47
C ARG A 27 -30.66 2.58 17.49
N GLU A 28 -30.49 1.34 17.96
CA GLU A 28 -30.16 0.22 17.07
C GLU A 28 -31.35 -0.11 16.17
N HIS A 29 -31.09 -0.21 14.87
CA HIS A 29 -32.04 -0.68 13.86
C HIS A 29 -31.44 -1.91 13.19
N ARG A 30 -32.27 -2.93 12.96
CA ARG A 30 -31.84 -4.17 12.31
C ARG A 30 -32.39 -4.24 10.89
N VAL A 31 -31.49 -4.38 9.93
CA VAL A 31 -31.80 -4.65 8.53
C VAL A 31 -31.43 -6.09 8.22
N GLN A 32 -32.30 -6.78 7.49
CA GLN A 32 -31.99 -8.10 6.93
C GLN A 32 -32.05 -8.00 5.42
N VAL A 33 -30.92 -8.27 4.77
CA VAL A 33 -30.82 -8.36 3.31
C VAL A 33 -30.67 -9.83 2.93
N ARG A 34 -31.39 -10.25 1.88
CA ARG A 34 -31.19 -11.54 1.22
C ARG A 34 -30.90 -11.26 -0.25
N TYR A 35 -29.83 -11.83 -0.76
CA TYR A 35 -29.40 -11.67 -2.14
C TYR A 35 -28.79 -12.98 -2.63
N GLU A 36 -28.72 -13.11 -3.95
CA GLU A 36 -28.07 -14.20 -4.64
C GLU A 36 -27.30 -13.63 -5.83
N GLY A 37 -26.22 -14.30 -6.22
CA GLY A 37 -25.36 -13.88 -7.31
C GLY A 37 -24.22 -14.88 -7.52
N THR A 38 -23.50 -14.70 -8.61
CA THR A 38 -22.31 -15.50 -8.92
C THR A 38 -21.10 -14.61 -8.69
N VAL A 39 -20.37 -14.89 -7.61
CA VAL A 39 -19.08 -14.22 -7.30
C VAL A 39 -17.92 -15.21 -7.31
N ILE A 40 -18.20 -16.50 -7.55
CA ILE A 40 -17.23 -17.59 -7.60
C ILE A 40 -17.32 -18.22 -8.99
N HIS A 41 -16.18 -18.31 -9.66
CA HIS A 41 -16.03 -18.97 -10.95
C HIS A 41 -14.96 -20.05 -10.88
N GLN A 42 -14.97 -20.99 -11.81
CA GLN A 42 -13.88 -21.94 -11.97
C GLN A 42 -12.97 -21.51 -13.11
N THR A 43 -11.66 -21.51 -12.88
CA THR A 43 -10.66 -21.28 -13.93
C THR A 43 -10.70 -22.45 -14.92
N ARG A 44 -10.02 -22.30 -16.07
CA ARG A 44 -9.89 -23.39 -17.05
C ARG A 44 -9.24 -24.65 -16.49
N ASN A 45 -8.46 -24.50 -15.41
CA ASN A 45 -7.77 -25.58 -14.72
C ASN A 45 -8.60 -26.18 -13.57
N GLY A 46 -9.80 -25.66 -13.32
CA GLY A 46 -10.72 -26.15 -12.28
C GLY A 46 -10.50 -25.54 -10.89
N GLU A 47 -9.59 -24.57 -10.75
CA GLU A 47 -9.43 -23.81 -9.50
C GLU A 47 -10.65 -22.90 -9.29
N TYR A 48 -10.98 -22.62 -8.04
CA TYR A 48 -12.01 -21.64 -7.71
C TYR A 48 -11.39 -20.25 -7.66
N PHE A 49 -12.09 -19.27 -8.22
CA PHE A 49 -11.71 -17.87 -8.24
C PHE A 49 -12.87 -17.02 -7.72
N VAL A 50 -12.61 -16.25 -6.67
CA VAL A 50 -13.57 -15.28 -6.11
C VAL A 50 -13.35 -13.95 -6.82
N ASP A 51 -14.25 -13.63 -7.75
CA ASP A 51 -14.11 -12.49 -8.67
C ASP A 51 -14.43 -11.17 -7.98
N ASP A 52 -15.59 -11.12 -7.33
CA ASP A 52 -15.97 -9.96 -6.52
C ASP A 52 -15.40 -10.07 -5.11
N ARG A 53 -14.34 -9.31 -4.87
CA ARG A 53 -13.56 -9.30 -3.63
C ARG A 53 -14.03 -8.23 -2.64
N ASN A 54 -14.79 -7.24 -3.11
CA ASN A 54 -15.07 -6.02 -2.34
C ASN A 54 -16.57 -5.70 -2.23
N ALA A 55 -17.42 -6.23 -3.11
CA ALA A 55 -18.86 -5.94 -3.19
C ALA A 55 -19.74 -7.21 -3.15
N TRP A 56 -19.17 -8.36 -2.77
CA TRP A 56 -19.91 -9.62 -2.60
C TRP A 56 -20.97 -9.58 -1.48
N TYR A 57 -20.99 -8.54 -0.64
CA TYR A 57 -22.02 -8.26 0.35
C TYR A 57 -22.39 -6.77 0.39
N PRO A 58 -23.62 -6.43 0.80
CA PRO A 58 -24.04 -5.04 1.01
C PRO A 58 -23.24 -4.33 2.11
N PHE A 59 -22.59 -3.21 1.81
CA PHE A 59 -21.88 -2.38 2.80
C PHE A 59 -21.85 -0.91 2.42
N VAL A 60 -21.43 -0.05 3.35
CA VAL A 60 -21.27 1.39 3.13
C VAL A 60 -19.80 1.77 3.36
N PRO A 61 -18.98 1.98 2.32
CA PRO A 61 -17.63 2.49 2.52
C PRO A 61 -17.65 3.96 2.99
N PRO A 62 -16.67 4.42 3.79
CA PRO A 62 -15.62 3.68 4.48
C PRO A 62 -15.99 3.36 5.95
N THR A 63 -17.01 2.54 6.21
CA THR A 63 -17.38 2.18 7.60
C THR A 63 -16.62 0.96 8.11
N PHE A 64 -16.22 1.00 9.38
CA PHE A 64 -15.72 -0.16 10.12
C PHE A 64 -16.87 -0.90 10.80
N ALA A 65 -16.88 -2.23 10.72
CA ALA A 65 -17.90 -3.07 11.33
C ALA A 65 -17.30 -4.36 11.92
N ASN A 66 -17.98 -4.91 12.93
CA ASN A 66 -17.70 -6.28 13.37
C ASN A 66 -18.40 -7.26 12.43
N PHE A 67 -17.70 -8.33 12.04
CA PHE A 67 -18.21 -9.37 11.17
C PHE A 67 -18.37 -10.68 11.95
N ASP A 68 -19.55 -11.29 11.81
CA ASP A 68 -19.86 -12.64 12.27
C ASP A 68 -20.30 -13.44 11.05
N LEU A 69 -19.38 -14.25 10.50
CA LEU A 69 -19.46 -14.81 9.16
C LEU A 69 -19.62 -16.32 9.25
N THR A 70 -20.72 -16.83 8.73
CA THR A 70 -20.96 -18.28 8.57
C THR A 70 -21.05 -18.63 7.09
N PHE A 71 -20.20 -19.54 6.65
CA PHE A 71 -20.17 -20.04 5.28
C PHE A 71 -20.52 -21.52 5.24
N HIS A 72 -21.23 -21.94 4.20
CA HIS A 72 -21.50 -23.34 3.89
C HIS A 72 -20.93 -23.67 2.52
N CYS A 73 -20.04 -24.65 2.43
CA CYS A 73 -19.42 -25.06 1.16
C CYS A 73 -19.35 -26.60 1.06
N PRO A 74 -19.08 -27.17 -0.12
CA PRO A 74 -18.84 -28.61 -0.26
C PRO A 74 -17.73 -29.09 0.68
N ARG A 75 -17.92 -30.25 1.32
CA ARG A 75 -16.99 -30.81 2.33
C ARG A 75 -15.54 -30.96 1.89
N THR A 76 -15.31 -31.04 0.58
CA THR A 76 -14.00 -31.23 -0.04
C THR A 76 -13.20 -29.94 -0.12
N LEU A 77 -13.85 -28.78 -0.06
CA LEU A 77 -13.18 -27.49 -0.16
C LEU A 77 -12.76 -27.00 1.23
N GLN A 78 -11.64 -26.28 1.26
CA GLN A 78 -11.30 -25.38 2.36
C GLN A 78 -11.94 -24.02 2.11
N LEU A 79 -12.36 -23.36 3.18
CA LEU A 79 -12.79 -21.97 3.13
C LEU A 79 -11.96 -21.15 4.12
N VAL A 80 -11.47 -20.03 3.64
CA VAL A 80 -10.62 -19.10 4.39
C VAL A 80 -11.29 -17.73 4.32
N SER A 81 -11.42 -17.03 5.43
CA SER A 81 -12.03 -15.69 5.42
C SER A 81 -11.42 -14.81 6.50
N THR A 82 -11.66 -13.50 6.39
CA THR A 82 -11.40 -12.53 7.47
C THR A 82 -12.04 -12.98 8.78
N GLY A 83 -11.35 -12.73 9.90
CA GLY A 83 -11.81 -13.02 11.25
C GLY A 83 -11.17 -14.26 11.88
N GLU A 84 -11.18 -14.27 13.22
CA GLU A 84 -10.66 -15.37 14.02
C GLU A 84 -11.52 -16.62 13.87
N PRO A 85 -10.92 -17.84 13.88
CA PRO A 85 -11.65 -19.09 13.78
C PRO A 85 -12.54 -19.34 15.00
N VAL A 86 -13.84 -19.56 14.77
CA VAL A 86 -14.80 -19.94 15.81
C VAL A 86 -15.13 -21.44 15.71
N SER A 87 -15.49 -21.92 14.52
CA SER A 87 -15.68 -23.35 14.24
C SER A 87 -15.45 -23.70 12.77
N ASP A 88 -15.14 -24.97 12.51
CA ASP A 88 -15.00 -25.56 11.17
C ASP A 88 -15.47 -27.02 11.26
N GLU A 89 -16.71 -27.26 10.82
CA GLU A 89 -17.41 -28.52 11.01
C GLU A 89 -17.81 -29.15 9.67
N VAL A 90 -17.64 -30.46 9.56
CA VAL A 90 -18.07 -31.22 8.37
C VAL A 90 -19.21 -32.16 8.76
N ALA A 91 -20.37 -31.95 8.15
CA ALA A 91 -21.56 -32.78 8.33
C ALA A 91 -22.12 -33.22 6.97
N GLY A 92 -22.10 -34.54 6.71
CA GLY A 92 -22.54 -35.09 5.43
C GLY A 92 -21.74 -34.53 4.25
N PRO A 93 -22.38 -33.90 3.24
CA PRO A 93 -21.71 -33.31 2.09
C PRO A 93 -21.21 -31.86 2.31
N THR A 94 -21.49 -31.26 3.46
CA THR A 94 -21.28 -29.82 3.70
C THR A 94 -20.22 -29.59 4.77
N ARG A 95 -19.31 -28.63 4.52
CA ARG A 95 -18.47 -27.98 5.51
C ARG A 95 -19.12 -26.66 5.90
N THR A 96 -19.17 -26.37 7.19
CA THR A 96 -19.63 -25.10 7.76
C THR A 96 -18.47 -24.43 8.48
N VAL A 97 -18.08 -23.23 8.04
CA VAL A 97 -16.99 -22.45 8.62
C VAL A 97 -17.57 -21.19 9.25
N HIS A 98 -17.26 -20.97 10.53
CA HIS A 98 -17.66 -19.80 11.29
C HIS A 98 -16.42 -18.99 11.68
N ARG A 99 -16.36 -17.73 11.23
CA ARG A 99 -15.33 -16.75 11.60
C ARG A 99 -15.96 -15.54 12.26
N ARG A 100 -15.20 -14.87 13.14
CA ARG A 100 -15.65 -13.64 13.78
C ARG A 100 -14.51 -12.66 13.97
N THR A 101 -14.73 -11.38 13.70
CA THR A 101 -13.76 -10.33 14.03
C THR A 101 -13.91 -9.92 15.49
N GLU A 102 -12.79 -9.72 16.19
CA GLU A 102 -12.80 -9.25 17.59
C GLU A 102 -12.88 -7.72 17.69
N THR A 103 -12.43 -7.03 16.64
CA THR A 103 -12.49 -5.58 16.50
C THR A 103 -13.15 -5.18 15.18
N PRO A 104 -13.70 -3.96 15.07
CA PRO A 104 -14.27 -3.48 13.83
C PRO A 104 -13.21 -3.40 12.73
N VAL A 105 -13.51 -3.94 11.55
CA VAL A 105 -12.65 -3.88 10.37
C VAL A 105 -13.41 -3.27 9.19
N ALA A 106 -12.68 -2.71 8.21
CA ALA A 106 -13.29 -2.00 7.09
C ALA A 106 -13.90 -2.92 6.02
N LEU A 107 -13.37 -4.13 5.88
CA LEU A 107 -13.73 -5.05 4.80
C LEU A 107 -13.52 -6.50 5.22
N ALA A 108 -14.36 -7.40 4.74
CA ALA A 108 -14.21 -8.83 4.90
C ALA A 108 -14.08 -9.53 3.54
N GLY A 109 -13.04 -10.35 3.40
CA GLY A 109 -12.83 -11.21 2.23
C GLY A 109 -13.02 -12.69 2.57
N PHE A 110 -13.21 -13.51 1.54
CA PHE A 110 -13.17 -14.96 1.68
C PHE A 110 -12.65 -15.62 0.40
N ASN A 111 -11.91 -16.71 0.55
CA ASN A 111 -11.47 -17.55 -0.55
C ASN A 111 -11.83 -19.01 -0.26
N LEU A 112 -11.86 -19.83 -1.31
CA LEU A 112 -12.14 -21.25 -1.21
C LEU A 112 -11.40 -22.02 -2.30
N GLY A 113 -11.06 -23.27 -2.00
CA GLY A 113 -10.41 -24.13 -2.97
C GLY A 113 -10.07 -25.51 -2.40
N ASP A 114 -9.53 -26.39 -3.24
CA ASP A 114 -9.04 -27.69 -2.79
C ASP A 114 -7.60 -27.59 -2.23
N TYR A 115 -7.49 -26.91 -1.10
CA TYR A 115 -6.19 -26.60 -0.49
C TYR A 115 -5.77 -27.64 0.55
N ALA A 116 -4.46 -27.80 0.69
CA ALA A 116 -3.86 -28.24 1.95
C ALA A 116 -3.55 -27.01 2.81
N ARG A 117 -3.60 -27.19 4.14
CA ARG A 117 -3.29 -26.15 5.12
C ARG A 117 -2.08 -26.56 5.95
N THR A 118 -1.11 -25.68 6.04
CA THR A 118 0.00 -25.75 7.00
C THR A 118 -0.15 -24.61 7.99
N THR A 119 0.09 -24.87 9.27
CA THR A 119 -0.09 -23.88 10.33
C THR A 119 1.17 -23.81 11.18
N GLU A 120 1.64 -22.60 11.45
CA GLU A 120 2.71 -22.32 12.40
C GLU A 120 2.30 -21.24 13.40
N LYS A 121 2.87 -21.29 14.60
CA LYS A 121 2.61 -20.30 15.66
C LYS A 121 3.91 -19.59 16.01
N LYS A 122 3.92 -18.27 15.89
CA LYS A 122 5.10 -17.44 16.15
C LYS A 122 4.72 -16.19 16.92
N GLY A 123 5.30 -16.07 18.13
CA GLY A 123 4.96 -14.98 19.04
C GLY A 123 3.46 -14.96 19.35
N SER A 124 2.80 -13.84 19.05
CA SER A 124 1.37 -13.63 19.25
C SER A 124 0.49 -14.06 18.07
N TYR A 125 1.07 -14.46 16.93
CA TYR A 125 0.30 -14.78 15.73
C TYR A 125 0.35 -16.27 15.41
N GLN A 126 -0.80 -16.82 15.00
CA GLN A 126 -0.89 -18.04 14.23
C GLN A 126 -0.87 -17.67 12.74
N VAL A 127 -0.02 -18.32 11.96
CA VAL A 127 0.05 -18.15 10.51
C VAL A 127 -0.42 -19.43 9.85
N ASP A 128 -1.49 -19.35 9.08
CA ASP A 128 -2.00 -20.42 8.25
C ASP A 128 -1.57 -20.17 6.79
N CYS A 129 -0.98 -21.15 6.14
CA CYS A 129 -0.71 -21.11 4.70
C CYS A 129 -1.56 -22.17 4.00
N TYR A 130 -2.46 -21.69 3.14
CA TYR A 130 -3.23 -22.52 2.22
C TYR A 130 -2.50 -22.56 0.89
N ALA A 131 -2.35 -23.74 0.34
CA ALA A 131 -1.72 -23.96 -0.96
C ALA A 131 -2.38 -25.16 -1.65
N GLU A 132 -2.22 -25.26 -2.97
CA GLU A 132 -2.61 -26.47 -3.69
C GLU A 132 -1.89 -27.69 -3.11
N LYS A 133 -2.59 -28.82 -3.02
CA LYS A 133 -2.07 -30.04 -2.39
C LYS A 133 -0.75 -30.53 -3.01
N SER A 134 -0.53 -30.26 -4.29
CA SER A 134 0.70 -30.56 -5.03
C SER A 134 1.91 -29.70 -4.60
N ALA A 135 1.66 -28.46 -4.13
CA ALA A 135 2.69 -27.47 -3.79
C ALA A 135 2.92 -27.30 -2.28
N ALA A 136 2.02 -27.83 -1.44
CA ALA A 136 1.87 -27.41 -0.05
C ALA A 136 3.06 -27.68 0.91
N ALA A 137 3.90 -28.68 0.65
CA ALA A 137 4.94 -29.07 1.61
C ALA A 137 6.17 -28.14 1.59
N GLU A 138 6.72 -27.84 0.41
CA GLU A 138 7.97 -27.08 0.27
C GLU A 138 7.69 -25.56 0.20
N VAL A 139 6.79 -25.14 -0.69
CA VAL A 139 6.41 -23.74 -0.89
C VAL A 139 5.73 -23.17 0.35
N GLY A 140 4.83 -23.93 0.96
CA GLY A 140 4.12 -23.51 2.16
C GLY A 140 5.06 -23.17 3.30
N SER A 141 6.12 -23.98 3.50
CA SER A 141 7.12 -23.74 4.54
C SER A 141 7.96 -22.48 4.28
N GLY A 142 8.29 -22.19 3.01
CA GLY A 142 9.01 -20.97 2.63
C GLY A 142 8.21 -19.70 2.92
N LEU A 143 6.95 -19.67 2.46
CA LEU A 143 6.05 -18.53 2.66
C LEU A 143 5.73 -18.29 4.14
N LEU A 144 5.59 -19.35 4.94
CA LEU A 144 5.40 -19.23 6.39
C LEU A 144 6.61 -18.56 7.05
N ASN A 145 7.83 -19.06 6.79
CA ASN A 145 9.05 -18.48 7.35
C ASN A 145 9.25 -17.01 6.96
N GLU A 146 8.95 -16.65 5.70
CA GLU A 146 9.03 -15.26 5.25
C GLU A 146 7.98 -14.38 5.93
N THR A 147 6.74 -14.84 6.00
CA THR A 147 5.65 -14.14 6.69
C THR A 147 5.99 -13.87 8.15
N GLU A 148 6.59 -14.84 8.85
CA GLU A 148 7.04 -14.65 10.21
C GLU A 148 8.09 -13.55 10.36
N ARG A 149 9.08 -13.48 9.46
CA ARG A 149 10.11 -12.42 9.48
C ARG A 149 9.52 -11.05 9.22
N VAL A 150 8.63 -10.94 8.24
CA VAL A 150 7.94 -9.68 7.92
C VAL A 150 7.09 -9.23 9.11
N LEU A 151 6.32 -10.13 9.72
CA LEU A 151 5.49 -9.81 10.89
C LEU A 151 6.32 -9.38 12.09
N ASP A 152 7.46 -10.03 12.37
CA ASP A 152 8.37 -9.62 13.45
C ASP A 152 8.95 -8.24 13.17
N PHE A 153 9.38 -7.97 11.93
CA PHE A 153 9.90 -6.66 11.52
C PHE A 153 8.87 -5.54 11.71
N TYR A 154 7.66 -5.68 11.16
CA TYR A 154 6.61 -4.66 11.26
C TYR A 154 6.07 -4.51 12.68
N THR A 155 5.90 -5.62 13.43
CA THR A 155 5.43 -5.56 14.82
C THR A 155 6.42 -4.82 15.72
N ARG A 156 7.73 -5.05 15.55
CA ARG A 156 8.77 -4.31 16.30
C ARG A 156 8.87 -2.85 15.88
N ARG A 157 8.71 -2.58 14.59
CA ARG A 157 8.80 -1.23 14.05
C ARG A 157 7.65 -0.36 14.53
N TRP A 158 6.44 -0.90 14.52
CA TRP A 158 5.22 -0.16 14.82
C TRP A 158 4.53 -0.63 16.10
N MET A 159 3.69 -1.65 16.01
CA MET A 159 2.90 -2.16 17.14
C MET A 159 2.36 -3.55 16.82
N PRO A 160 2.02 -4.37 17.83
CA PRO A 160 1.26 -5.59 17.60
C PRO A 160 -0.13 -5.28 17.05
N LEU A 161 -0.65 -6.17 16.21
CA LEU A 161 -1.99 -6.09 15.67
C LEU A 161 -3.01 -6.65 16.68
N PRO A 162 -4.27 -6.20 16.63
CA PRO A 162 -5.37 -6.76 17.42
C PRO A 162 -5.94 -8.06 16.83
N ILE A 163 -5.24 -8.67 15.88
CA ILE A 163 -5.59 -9.98 15.30
C ILE A 163 -4.58 -11.03 15.76
N HIS A 164 -5.03 -12.27 15.82
CA HIS A 164 -4.25 -13.41 16.28
C HIS A 164 -3.98 -14.42 15.17
N THR A 165 -4.76 -14.40 14.09
CA THR A 165 -4.58 -15.29 12.95
C THR A 165 -4.32 -14.50 11.67
N ILE A 166 -3.30 -14.89 10.92
CA ILE A 166 -3.03 -14.43 9.55
C ILE A 166 -3.06 -15.64 8.62
N SER A 167 -3.90 -15.60 7.60
CA SER A 167 -4.06 -16.68 6.62
C SER A 167 -3.57 -16.24 5.25
N LEU A 168 -2.63 -16.97 4.65
CA LEU A 168 -2.21 -16.81 3.26
C LEU A 168 -2.99 -17.77 2.37
N THR A 169 -3.51 -17.30 1.24
CA THR A 169 -4.17 -18.16 0.24
C THR A 169 -3.80 -17.73 -1.17
N PRO A 170 -3.64 -18.67 -2.11
CA PRO A 170 -3.37 -18.33 -3.51
C PRO A 170 -4.59 -17.70 -4.15
N ILE A 171 -4.34 -16.79 -5.08
CA ILE A 171 -5.31 -16.29 -6.04
C ILE A 171 -4.71 -16.33 -7.44
N ALA A 172 -5.51 -16.74 -8.43
CA ALA A 172 -5.09 -16.71 -9.81
C ALA A 172 -4.91 -15.27 -10.29
N GLY A 173 -3.80 -14.98 -10.95
CA GLY A 173 -3.49 -13.65 -11.49
C GLY A 173 -2.23 -13.04 -10.90
N TYR A 174 -1.92 -11.80 -11.28
CA TYR A 174 -0.64 -11.14 -11.00
C TYR A 174 -0.70 -10.11 -9.87
N PHE A 175 -1.59 -10.30 -8.90
CA PHE A 175 -1.87 -9.33 -7.83
C PHE A 175 -1.98 -10.02 -6.46
N GLY A 176 -1.97 -9.22 -5.40
CA GLY A 176 -2.28 -9.63 -4.04
C GLY A 176 -3.44 -8.81 -3.45
N GLN A 177 -3.89 -9.20 -2.27
CA GLN A 177 -4.90 -8.46 -1.52
C GLN A 177 -4.79 -8.75 -0.02
N GLY A 178 -4.43 -7.75 0.78
CA GLY A 178 -4.28 -7.85 2.23
C GLY A 178 -5.54 -7.46 3.01
N PHE A 179 -6.56 -8.31 3.06
CA PHE A 179 -7.67 -8.16 4.00
C PHE A 179 -7.20 -8.33 5.46
N PRO A 180 -7.98 -7.85 6.46
CA PRO A 180 -7.68 -8.08 7.87
C PRO A 180 -7.58 -9.59 8.17
N GLY A 181 -6.39 -10.06 8.54
CA GLY A 181 -6.10 -11.47 8.86
C GLY A 181 -6.15 -12.44 7.68
N LEU A 182 -6.36 -11.96 6.46
CA LEU A 182 -6.45 -12.78 5.24
C LEU A 182 -5.69 -12.11 4.11
N ILE A 183 -4.65 -12.78 3.62
CA ILE A 183 -3.79 -12.28 2.56
C ILE A 183 -3.93 -13.17 1.34
N TYR A 184 -4.31 -12.57 0.22
CA TYR A 184 -4.22 -13.20 -1.09
C TYR A 184 -2.86 -12.91 -1.67
N LEU A 185 -2.23 -13.95 -2.20
CA LEU A 185 -1.02 -13.82 -3.00
C LEU A 185 -1.25 -14.49 -4.33
N SER A 186 -0.66 -13.91 -5.38
CA SER A 186 -0.59 -14.53 -6.69
C SER A 186 -0.11 -15.99 -6.57
N ASP A 187 -0.74 -16.90 -7.31
CA ASP A 187 -0.28 -18.27 -7.52
C ASP A 187 1.19 -18.34 -8.01
N VAL A 188 1.68 -17.30 -8.68
CA VAL A 188 3.09 -17.15 -9.06
C VAL A 188 4.02 -17.05 -7.83
N SER A 189 3.58 -16.44 -6.74
CA SER A 189 4.32 -16.41 -5.46
C SER A 189 4.36 -17.77 -4.77
N TYR A 190 3.49 -18.70 -5.16
CA TYR A 190 3.54 -20.11 -4.74
C TYR A 190 4.40 -20.98 -5.68
N THR A 191 5.03 -20.39 -6.69
CA THR A 191 5.86 -21.12 -7.66
C THR A 191 7.30 -20.63 -7.57
N ARG A 192 8.25 -21.57 -7.43
CA ARG A 192 9.68 -21.23 -7.40
C ARG A 192 10.09 -20.52 -8.71
N PRO A 193 10.94 -19.49 -8.67
CA PRO A 193 11.31 -18.72 -9.87
C PRO A 193 11.74 -19.59 -11.07
N GLU A 194 12.53 -20.63 -10.82
CA GLU A 194 13.00 -21.59 -11.83
C GLU A 194 11.90 -22.46 -12.46
N ASP A 195 10.75 -22.58 -11.79
CA ASP A 195 9.61 -23.40 -12.20
C ASP A 195 8.49 -22.56 -12.84
N ARG A 196 8.56 -21.23 -12.77
CA ARG A 196 7.55 -20.32 -13.37
C ARG A 196 7.41 -20.53 -14.88
N PRO A 197 6.27 -20.21 -15.51
CA PRO A 197 6.18 -20.15 -16.97
C PRO A 197 7.26 -19.24 -17.58
N ALA A 198 7.81 -19.59 -18.74
CA ALA A 198 8.92 -18.83 -19.35
C ALA A 198 8.61 -17.34 -19.57
N ALA A 199 7.35 -17.00 -19.86
CA ALA A 199 6.90 -15.62 -20.01
C ALA A 199 6.97 -14.79 -18.71
N LEU A 200 7.04 -15.47 -17.55
CA LEU A 200 7.10 -14.86 -16.22
C LEU A 200 8.49 -14.92 -15.59
N ARG A 201 9.47 -15.52 -16.26
CA ARG A 201 10.87 -15.60 -15.78
C ARG A 201 11.66 -14.38 -16.23
N ASN A 202 11.54 -13.29 -15.50
CA ASN A 202 12.39 -12.12 -15.68
C ASN A 202 12.70 -11.46 -14.32
N PRO A 203 13.83 -10.75 -14.20
CA PRO A 203 14.25 -10.15 -12.94
C PRO A 203 13.20 -9.24 -12.30
N GLU A 204 12.47 -8.46 -13.11
CA GLU A 204 11.48 -7.50 -12.61
C GLU A 204 10.29 -8.20 -11.93
N LEU A 205 9.70 -9.19 -12.60
CA LEU A 205 8.63 -10.02 -12.04
C LEU A 205 9.14 -10.90 -10.89
N ASP A 206 10.39 -11.36 -10.96
CA ASP A 206 10.97 -12.15 -9.88
C ASP A 206 11.10 -11.33 -8.59
N SER A 207 11.56 -10.08 -8.67
CA SER A 207 11.57 -9.17 -7.52
C SER A 207 10.16 -8.85 -7.05
N PHE A 208 9.21 -8.58 -7.95
CA PHE A 208 7.83 -8.32 -7.55
C PHE A 208 7.22 -9.50 -6.76
N PHE A 209 7.18 -10.70 -7.35
CA PHE A 209 6.50 -11.85 -6.75
C PHE A 209 7.23 -12.48 -5.57
N SER A 210 8.55 -12.31 -5.47
CA SER A 210 9.39 -13.01 -4.48
C SER A 210 9.98 -12.10 -3.41
N GLU A 211 9.91 -10.77 -3.57
CA GLU A 211 10.56 -9.83 -2.64
C GLU A 211 9.62 -8.70 -2.20
N LEU A 212 8.69 -8.27 -3.06
CA LEU A 212 7.85 -7.11 -2.79
C LEU A 212 6.43 -7.49 -2.35
N LEU A 213 5.79 -8.43 -3.05
CA LEU A 213 4.36 -8.69 -2.91
C LEU A 213 3.97 -9.16 -1.50
N LEU A 214 4.63 -10.20 -0.96
CA LEU A 214 4.28 -10.72 0.36
C LEU A 214 4.49 -9.66 1.47
N PRO A 215 5.65 -8.97 1.57
CA PRO A 215 5.80 -7.89 2.54
C PRO A 215 4.79 -6.75 2.37
N HIS A 216 4.45 -6.38 1.12
CA HIS A 216 3.43 -5.38 0.82
C HIS A 216 2.06 -5.78 1.37
N GLU A 217 1.60 -7.00 1.10
CA GLU A 217 0.28 -7.46 1.57
C GLU A 217 0.21 -7.65 3.08
N ILE A 218 1.34 -8.00 3.73
CA ILE A 218 1.41 -8.03 5.21
C ILE A 218 1.42 -6.60 5.77
N ALA A 219 2.07 -5.64 5.12
CA ALA A 219 2.07 -4.24 5.56
C ALA A 219 0.65 -3.65 5.57
N HIS A 220 -0.24 -4.12 4.70
CA HIS A 220 -1.66 -3.72 4.70
C HIS A 220 -2.40 -4.04 6.01
N GLN A 221 -1.91 -4.98 6.83
CA GLN A 221 -2.47 -5.22 8.16
C GLN A 221 -2.41 -3.97 9.06
N TRP A 222 -1.44 -3.08 8.84
CA TRP A 222 -1.37 -1.75 9.47
C TRP A 222 -1.92 -0.66 8.52
N TRP A 223 -1.48 -0.66 7.26
CA TRP A 223 -1.77 0.39 6.28
C TRP A 223 -2.92 -0.02 5.34
N GLY A 224 -4.14 0.36 5.68
CA GLY A 224 -5.37 0.01 4.95
C GLY A 224 -6.38 -0.68 5.85
N ASN A 225 -5.90 -1.46 6.82
CA ASN A 225 -6.72 -2.16 7.80
C ASN A 225 -6.81 -1.46 9.17
N VAL A 226 -5.70 -0.92 9.71
CA VAL A 226 -5.73 -0.11 10.95
C VAL A 226 -5.96 1.37 10.61
N VAL A 227 -5.13 1.94 9.75
CA VAL A 227 -5.28 3.30 9.22
C VAL A 227 -5.75 3.21 7.78
N ARG A 228 -6.84 3.90 7.43
CA ARG A 228 -7.42 3.84 6.08
C ARG A 228 -7.51 5.23 5.47
N SER A 229 -7.35 5.32 4.16
CA SER A 229 -7.62 6.54 3.40
C SER A 229 -9.08 6.97 3.52
N GLY A 230 -9.31 8.27 3.60
CA GLY A 230 -10.64 8.84 3.78
C GLY A 230 -11.49 8.98 2.53
N ASP A 231 -10.84 9.13 1.39
CA ASP A 231 -11.50 9.22 0.09
C ASP A 231 -10.55 8.74 -1.02
N TYR A 232 -11.03 8.80 -2.27
CA TYR A 232 -10.25 8.41 -3.43
C TYR A 232 -9.01 9.30 -3.65
N ARG A 233 -8.97 10.54 -3.13
CA ARG A 233 -7.82 11.45 -3.28
C ARG A 233 -6.66 11.10 -2.35
N THR A 234 -6.95 10.38 -1.27
CA THR A 234 -5.95 9.88 -0.32
C THR A 234 -5.71 8.38 -0.46
N SER A 235 -6.35 7.68 -1.42
CA SER A 235 -6.19 6.22 -1.60
C SER A 235 -4.74 5.80 -1.81
N TRP A 236 -3.93 6.66 -2.45
CA TRP A 236 -2.50 6.43 -2.64
C TRP A 236 -1.72 6.19 -1.34
N LEU A 237 -2.14 6.78 -0.21
CA LEU A 237 -1.38 6.74 1.02
C LEU A 237 -1.23 5.32 1.57
N THR A 238 -2.29 4.50 1.51
CA THR A 238 -2.24 3.13 2.01
C THR A 238 -1.37 2.23 1.14
N GLU A 239 -1.49 2.37 -0.19
CA GLU A 239 -0.65 1.62 -1.14
C GLU A 239 0.82 2.03 -1.06
N ALA A 240 1.08 3.35 -0.99
CA ALA A 240 2.42 3.88 -0.82
C ALA A 240 3.06 3.41 0.49
N MET A 241 2.33 3.46 1.61
CA MET A 241 2.84 3.01 2.91
C MET A 241 3.15 1.53 2.90
N ALA A 242 2.30 0.69 2.31
CA ALA A 242 2.55 -0.73 2.17
C ALA A 242 3.79 -1.00 1.28
N ASN A 243 3.86 -0.35 0.12
CA ASN A 243 4.94 -0.54 -0.85
C ASN A 243 6.30 -0.05 -0.29
N TYR A 244 6.30 1.12 0.36
CA TYR A 244 7.51 1.64 0.99
C TYR A 244 7.95 0.80 2.21
N SER A 245 6.99 0.22 2.95
CA SER A 245 7.31 -0.71 4.04
C SER A 245 7.94 -2.01 3.53
N ALA A 246 7.53 -2.49 2.35
CA ALA A 246 8.15 -3.62 1.69
C ALA A 246 9.60 -3.30 1.28
N LEU A 247 9.86 -2.09 0.74
CA LEU A 247 11.23 -1.62 0.46
C LEU A 247 12.09 -1.55 1.73
N GLN A 248 11.57 -1.06 2.85
CA GLN A 248 12.29 -1.01 4.12
C GLN A 248 12.64 -2.41 4.67
N PHE A 249 11.72 -3.37 4.50
CA PHE A 249 11.99 -4.76 4.84
C PHE A 249 13.06 -5.36 3.93
N LEU A 250 12.97 -5.14 2.62
CA LEU A 250 13.95 -5.60 1.65
C LEU A 250 15.35 -5.04 1.91
N GLU A 251 15.46 -3.75 2.24
CA GLU A 251 16.71 -3.11 2.64
C GLU A 251 17.32 -3.79 3.87
N THR A 252 16.48 -4.17 4.85
CA THR A 252 16.94 -4.86 6.06
C THR A 252 17.44 -6.27 5.74
N GLU A 253 16.74 -7.01 4.88
CA GLU A 253 17.10 -8.39 4.54
C GLU A 253 18.26 -8.51 3.54
N LYS A 254 18.36 -7.58 2.58
CA LYS A 254 19.27 -7.68 1.42
C LYS A 254 20.18 -6.46 1.21
N GLY A 255 20.10 -5.45 2.06
CA GLY A 255 20.90 -4.23 2.00
C GLY A 255 20.31 -3.13 1.10
N ALA A 256 20.82 -1.92 1.28
CA ALA A 256 20.32 -0.70 0.65
C ALA A 256 20.30 -0.78 -0.90
N ASP A 257 21.30 -1.41 -1.51
CA ASP A 257 21.39 -1.53 -2.98
C ASP A 257 20.16 -2.23 -3.59
N SER A 258 19.56 -3.19 -2.88
CA SER A 258 18.38 -3.93 -3.36
C SER A 258 17.14 -3.03 -3.40
N ALA A 259 16.89 -2.29 -2.31
CA ALA A 259 15.78 -1.34 -2.25
C ALA A 259 15.97 -0.16 -3.21
N GLN A 260 17.21 0.34 -3.34
CA GLN A 260 17.55 1.40 -4.29
C GLN A 260 17.38 0.96 -5.75
N SER A 261 17.66 -0.30 -6.07
CA SER A 261 17.44 -0.84 -7.42
C SER A 261 15.95 -0.81 -7.77
N LEU A 262 15.06 -1.22 -6.87
CA LEU A 262 13.61 -1.14 -7.08
C LEU A 262 13.12 0.31 -7.19
N LEU A 263 13.59 1.21 -6.33
CA LEU A 263 13.29 2.64 -6.44
C LEU A 263 13.74 3.21 -7.80
N SER A 264 14.87 2.75 -8.34
CA SER A 264 15.34 3.13 -9.67
C SER A 264 14.43 2.61 -10.78
N THR A 265 13.91 1.39 -10.66
CA THR A 265 12.88 0.85 -11.58
C THR A 265 11.63 1.69 -11.55
N PHE A 266 11.11 1.99 -10.36
CA PHE A 266 9.95 2.86 -10.13
C PHE A 266 10.13 4.24 -10.78
N ARG A 267 11.31 4.86 -10.66
CA ARG A 267 11.60 6.11 -11.39
C ARG A 267 11.51 5.90 -12.89
N SER A 268 12.09 4.81 -13.40
CA SER A 268 12.15 4.54 -14.83
C SER A 268 10.75 4.37 -15.42
N ASP A 269 9.86 3.68 -14.71
CA ASP A 269 8.46 3.46 -15.08
C ASP A 269 7.64 4.75 -15.10
N LEU A 270 7.83 5.62 -14.08
CA LEU A 270 7.28 6.97 -14.05
C LEU A 270 7.76 7.86 -15.22
N MET A 271 9.00 7.65 -15.67
CA MET A 271 9.64 8.41 -16.74
C MET A 271 9.42 7.82 -18.13
N GLN A 272 8.80 6.63 -18.26
CA GLN A 272 8.47 6.06 -19.56
C GLN A 272 7.61 7.03 -20.36
N LYS A 273 7.93 7.20 -21.65
CA LYS A 273 7.27 8.17 -22.51
C LYS A 273 6.33 7.51 -23.52
N GLN A 274 5.10 8.03 -23.58
CA GLN A 274 4.14 7.73 -24.62
C GLN A 274 3.64 9.06 -25.20
N ASP A 275 3.68 9.21 -26.53
CA ASP A 275 3.28 10.43 -27.25
C ASP A 275 3.95 11.72 -26.72
N GLY A 276 5.22 11.61 -26.31
CA GLY A 276 6.01 12.72 -25.79
C GLY A 276 5.76 13.10 -24.33
N LYS A 277 4.81 12.44 -23.66
CA LYS A 277 4.46 12.64 -22.24
C LYS A 277 4.98 11.48 -21.39
N THR A 278 5.43 11.76 -20.17
CA THR A 278 5.81 10.70 -19.22
C THR A 278 4.57 10.05 -18.61
N THR A 279 4.69 8.82 -18.12
CA THR A 279 3.65 8.16 -17.31
C THR A 279 3.18 9.06 -16.17
N GLU A 280 4.12 9.66 -15.43
CA GLU A 280 3.84 10.54 -14.30
C GLU A 280 3.05 11.80 -14.67
N SER A 281 3.26 12.35 -15.87
CA SER A 281 2.58 13.57 -16.33
C SER A 281 1.09 13.38 -16.65
N ALA A 282 0.57 12.15 -16.53
CA ALA A 282 -0.84 11.87 -16.75
C ALA A 282 -1.74 12.49 -15.66
N GLY A 283 -1.21 12.73 -14.46
CA GLY A 283 -1.91 13.50 -13.44
C GLY A 283 -1.27 13.41 -12.05
N PRO A 284 -1.65 14.33 -11.14
CA PRO A 284 -1.26 14.26 -9.73
C PRO A 284 -1.70 12.95 -9.08
N ILE A 285 -0.98 12.51 -8.05
CA ILE A 285 -1.31 11.26 -7.34
C ILE A 285 -2.65 11.35 -6.60
N ASP A 286 -3.08 12.56 -6.20
CA ASP A 286 -4.40 12.81 -5.59
C ASP A 286 -5.57 12.68 -6.57
N PHE A 287 -5.30 12.38 -7.85
CA PHE A 287 -6.35 11.98 -8.78
C PHE A 287 -6.97 10.65 -8.40
N GLY A 288 -6.20 9.78 -7.72
CA GLY A 288 -6.67 8.48 -7.26
C GLY A 288 -7.26 7.67 -8.41
N ASP A 289 -8.46 7.13 -8.19
CA ASP A 289 -9.14 6.26 -9.15
C ASP A 289 -9.43 6.94 -10.51
N ARG A 290 -9.39 8.28 -10.60
CA ARG A 290 -9.50 8.98 -11.89
C ARG A 290 -8.32 8.69 -12.84
N LEU A 291 -7.19 8.20 -12.32
CA LEU A 291 -6.06 7.78 -13.15
C LEU A 291 -6.33 6.45 -13.88
N LEU A 292 -7.41 5.74 -13.51
CA LEU A 292 -7.89 4.53 -14.20
C LEU A 292 -8.70 4.85 -15.46
N GLU A 293 -8.99 6.12 -15.75
CA GLU A 293 -9.63 6.53 -17.00
C GLU A 293 -8.81 6.03 -18.22
N ASP A 294 -9.54 5.68 -19.30
CA ASP A 294 -9.01 5.03 -20.51
C ASP A 294 -8.30 3.68 -20.24
N ASP A 295 -8.79 2.92 -19.25
CA ASP A 295 -8.32 1.58 -18.86
C ASP A 295 -6.81 1.50 -18.58
N SER A 296 -6.20 2.60 -18.13
CA SER A 296 -4.76 2.70 -17.93
C SER A 296 -4.31 2.22 -16.55
N PHE A 297 -4.53 0.93 -16.26
CA PHE A 297 -4.11 0.31 -15.00
C PHE A 297 -2.62 0.53 -14.69
N LEU A 298 -1.75 0.38 -15.70
CA LEU A 298 -0.30 0.56 -15.53
C LEU A 298 0.07 1.98 -15.09
N ARG A 299 -0.64 2.99 -15.60
CA ARG A 299 -0.43 4.40 -15.22
C ARG A 299 -0.88 4.65 -13.79
N TRP A 300 -2.09 4.19 -13.44
CA TRP A 300 -2.59 4.28 -12.07
C TRP A 300 -1.65 3.57 -11.10
N HIS A 301 -1.13 2.40 -11.48
CA HIS A 301 -0.17 1.64 -10.68
C HIS A 301 1.12 2.44 -10.46
N ALA A 302 1.78 2.89 -11.53
CA ALA A 302 3.02 3.65 -11.42
C ALA A 302 2.85 4.91 -10.55
N ILE A 303 1.78 5.68 -10.76
CA ILE A 303 1.56 6.90 -9.98
C ILE A 303 1.19 6.59 -8.53
N THR A 304 0.30 5.63 -8.27
CA THR A 304 -0.22 5.36 -6.92
C THR A 304 0.81 4.62 -6.05
N TYR A 305 1.47 3.61 -6.60
CA TYR A 305 2.38 2.72 -5.86
C TYR A 305 3.82 3.22 -5.90
N GLU A 306 4.32 3.56 -7.08
CA GLU A 306 5.74 3.81 -7.31
C GLU A 306 6.10 5.27 -6.99
N LYS A 307 5.36 6.25 -7.55
CA LYS A 307 5.50 7.66 -7.14
C LYS A 307 5.10 7.81 -5.66
N GLY A 308 4.07 7.11 -5.21
CA GLY A 308 3.71 7.05 -3.79
C GLY A 308 4.87 6.59 -2.89
N ALA A 309 5.55 5.51 -3.24
CA ALA A 309 6.73 5.03 -2.51
C ALA A 309 7.88 6.05 -2.53
N TRP A 310 8.14 6.71 -3.67
CA TRP A 310 9.11 7.80 -3.77
C TRP A 310 8.76 8.99 -2.87
N ILE A 311 7.49 9.38 -2.78
CA ILE A 311 7.02 10.45 -1.89
C ILE A 311 7.34 10.12 -0.44
N LEU A 312 7.05 8.88 -0.01
CA LEU A 312 7.35 8.44 1.35
C LEU A 312 8.84 8.30 1.60
N HIS A 313 9.62 7.86 0.61
CA HIS A 313 11.06 7.82 0.70
C HIS A 313 11.67 9.21 0.88
N MET A 314 11.27 10.19 0.06
CA MET A 314 11.72 11.58 0.20
C MET A 314 11.28 12.21 1.52
N LEU A 315 10.07 11.88 2.00
CA LEU A 315 9.62 12.29 3.31
C LEU A 315 10.47 11.65 4.41
N HIS A 316 10.83 10.37 4.29
CA HIS A 316 11.72 9.69 5.21
C HIS A 316 13.11 10.34 5.24
N GLU A 317 13.71 10.64 4.09
CA GLU A 317 14.99 11.37 4.00
C GLU A 317 14.90 12.75 4.66
N ARG A 318 13.76 13.43 4.53
CA ARG A 318 13.52 14.76 5.13
C ARG A 318 13.38 14.70 6.65
N LEU A 319 12.59 13.73 7.16
CA LEU A 319 12.28 13.59 8.58
C LEU A 319 13.37 12.85 9.37
N GLY A 320 14.19 12.05 8.68
CA GLY A 320 15.11 11.08 9.27
C GLY A 320 14.40 9.87 9.89
N ASP A 321 15.17 8.83 10.20
CA ASP A 321 14.67 7.54 10.70
C ASP A 321 13.75 7.66 11.91
N GLU A 322 14.17 8.44 12.92
CA GLU A 322 13.42 8.61 14.16
C GLU A 322 12.12 9.38 13.92
N GLY A 323 12.19 10.50 13.19
CA GLY A 323 11.04 11.35 12.89
C GLY A 323 9.99 10.62 12.04
N PHE A 324 10.42 9.91 11.00
CA PHE A 324 9.53 9.15 10.13
C PHE A 324 8.88 7.97 10.86
N ARG A 325 9.65 7.22 11.66
CA ARG A 325 9.07 6.14 12.47
C ARG A 325 8.08 6.68 13.50
N ALA A 326 8.39 7.79 14.16
CA ALA A 326 7.48 8.43 15.11
C ALA A 326 6.20 8.94 14.43
N MET A 327 6.29 9.47 13.21
CA MET A 327 5.13 9.82 12.38
C MET A 327 4.26 8.60 12.07
N GLN A 328 4.85 7.49 11.62
CA GLN A 328 4.12 6.23 11.36
C GLN A 328 3.39 5.74 12.62
N LEU A 329 4.05 5.76 13.78
CA LEU A 329 3.42 5.40 15.05
C LEU A 329 2.28 6.34 15.42
N LYS A 330 2.43 7.65 15.22
CA LYS A 330 1.36 8.62 15.51
C LYS A 330 0.15 8.40 14.61
N LEU A 331 0.36 8.10 13.31
CA LEU A 331 -0.73 7.72 12.40
C LEU A 331 -1.51 6.52 12.93
N LEU A 332 -0.80 5.43 13.26
CA LEU A 332 -1.43 4.20 13.75
C LEU A 332 -2.22 4.41 15.04
N ASN A 333 -1.75 5.26 15.95
CA ASN A 333 -2.44 5.52 17.20
C ASN A 333 -3.62 6.50 17.09
N GLU A 334 -3.51 7.56 16.27
CA GLU A 334 -4.54 8.60 16.20
C GLU A 334 -5.66 8.28 15.20
N TYR A 335 -5.32 7.57 14.13
CA TYR A 335 -6.20 7.23 13.00
C TYR A 335 -6.58 5.74 12.95
N ALA A 336 -6.33 4.97 14.02
CA ALA A 336 -6.89 3.63 14.15
C ALA A 336 -8.42 3.68 13.99
N SER A 337 -8.93 2.90 13.02
CA SER A 337 -10.35 2.84 12.66
C SER A 337 -10.97 4.18 12.25
N LYS A 338 -10.15 5.14 11.78
CA LYS A 338 -10.61 6.42 11.25
C LYS A 338 -10.03 6.67 9.85
N PRO A 339 -10.82 7.24 8.95
CA PRO A 339 -10.30 7.73 7.68
C PRO A 339 -9.31 8.88 7.92
N ILE A 340 -8.28 8.98 7.07
CA ILE A 340 -7.37 10.13 7.00
C ILE A 340 -7.39 10.78 5.61
N THR A 341 -7.36 12.10 5.57
CA THR A 341 -7.24 12.91 4.34
C THR A 341 -5.80 13.36 4.07
N ASN A 342 -5.51 13.83 2.85
CA ASN A 342 -4.18 14.34 2.50
C ASN A 342 -3.76 15.52 3.41
N ASP A 343 -4.69 16.43 3.74
CA ASP A 343 -4.39 17.57 4.61
C ASP A 343 -4.10 17.16 6.06
N GLU A 344 -4.85 16.20 6.58
CA GLU A 344 -4.60 15.64 7.92
C GLU A 344 -3.25 14.91 7.97
N PHE A 345 -2.93 14.12 6.94
CA PHE A 345 -1.62 13.48 6.81
C PHE A 345 -0.50 14.53 6.75
N ARG A 346 -0.66 15.59 5.96
CA ARG A 346 0.30 16.70 5.86
C ARG A 346 0.56 17.34 7.21
N VAL A 347 -0.51 17.73 7.93
CA VAL A 347 -0.40 18.39 9.24
C VAL A 347 0.28 17.47 10.25
N LEU A 348 -0.05 16.17 10.24
CA LEU A 348 0.59 15.20 11.12
C LEU A 348 2.09 15.04 10.78
N ALA A 349 2.44 14.82 9.51
CA ALA A 349 3.82 14.66 9.06
C ALA A 349 4.66 15.92 9.32
N ALA A 350 4.08 17.11 9.12
CA ALA A 350 4.71 18.41 9.37
C ALA A 350 5.19 18.56 10.83
N SER A 351 4.51 17.93 11.79
CA SER A 351 4.90 17.98 13.21
C SER A 351 6.24 17.30 13.53
N PHE A 352 6.78 16.52 12.57
CA PHE A 352 8.07 15.83 12.70
C PHE A 352 9.19 16.47 11.88
N VAL A 353 8.91 17.53 11.11
CA VAL A 353 9.94 18.21 10.31
C VAL A 353 10.96 18.88 11.24
N PRO A 354 12.27 18.61 11.09
CA PRO A 354 13.29 19.25 11.91
C PRO A 354 13.22 20.78 11.85
N PRO A 355 13.43 21.48 12.98
CA PRO A 355 13.11 22.91 13.10
C PRO A 355 13.98 23.82 12.23
N ASP A 356 15.14 23.34 11.78
CA ASP A 356 16.12 24.03 10.94
C ASP A 356 15.90 23.82 9.43
N GLN A 357 14.97 22.96 9.04
CA GLN A 357 14.59 22.75 7.65
C GLN A 357 13.50 23.74 7.19
N PRO A 358 13.47 24.11 5.89
CA PRO A 358 12.40 24.94 5.33
C PRO A 358 11.08 24.16 5.26
N ASP A 359 10.02 24.82 4.77
CA ASP A 359 8.69 24.23 4.52
C ASP A 359 8.19 23.37 5.69
N ARG A 360 8.25 23.92 6.91
CA ARG A 360 7.84 23.17 8.12
C ARG A 360 6.36 22.76 8.14
N SER A 361 5.53 23.34 7.28
CA SER A 361 4.12 22.94 7.10
C SER A 361 3.91 21.86 6.03
N LEU A 362 4.99 21.46 5.34
CA LEU A 362 5.00 20.57 4.17
C LEU A 362 4.04 21.04 3.07
N THR A 363 3.76 22.34 2.99
CA THR A 363 2.81 22.88 2.02
C THR A 363 3.40 22.77 0.62
N LEU A 364 4.63 23.26 0.45
CA LEU A 364 5.30 23.15 -0.85
C LEU A 364 5.52 21.68 -1.22
N PHE A 365 5.97 20.85 -0.26
CA PHE A 365 6.16 19.42 -0.52
C PHE A 365 4.89 18.74 -1.07
N PHE A 366 3.73 19.01 -0.47
CA PHE A 366 2.45 18.45 -0.94
C PHE A 366 1.99 19.06 -2.26
N ASP A 367 2.12 20.38 -2.43
CA ASP A 367 1.78 21.07 -3.67
C ASP A 367 2.57 20.51 -4.86
N THR A 368 3.86 20.25 -4.66
CA THR A 368 4.73 19.71 -5.71
C THR A 368 4.46 18.24 -6.00
N TRP A 369 4.43 17.40 -4.95
CA TRP A 369 4.49 15.95 -5.14
C TRP A 369 3.14 15.23 -5.11
N ILE A 370 2.15 15.81 -4.43
CA ILE A 370 0.83 15.19 -4.25
C ILE A 370 -0.20 15.84 -5.16
N TYR A 371 -0.27 17.17 -5.16
CA TYR A 371 -1.23 17.94 -5.94
C TYR A 371 -0.70 18.35 -7.33
N GLY A 372 0.59 18.18 -7.56
CA GLY A 372 1.29 18.51 -8.80
C GLY A 372 1.84 17.29 -9.55
N THR A 373 2.40 17.60 -10.71
CA THR A 373 3.14 16.68 -11.57
C THR A 373 4.53 17.22 -11.88
N GLY A 374 5.41 16.36 -12.36
CA GLY A 374 6.74 16.70 -12.83
C GLY A 374 7.84 16.07 -11.99
N ILE A 375 8.79 15.43 -12.68
CA ILE A 375 10.03 14.91 -12.10
C ILE A 375 11.17 15.80 -12.65
N PRO A 376 11.78 16.67 -11.83
CA PRO A 376 12.74 17.64 -12.33
C PRO A 376 14.09 17.00 -12.63
N SER A 377 14.71 17.46 -13.71
CA SER A 377 16.13 17.28 -13.99
C SER A 377 16.90 18.44 -13.36
N LEU A 378 17.85 18.12 -12.49
CA LEU A 378 18.66 19.06 -11.74
C LEU A 378 20.10 19.03 -12.23
N HIS A 379 20.67 20.20 -12.51
CA HIS A 379 22.10 20.34 -12.73
C HIS A 379 22.66 21.43 -11.82
N LEU A 380 23.82 21.16 -11.23
CA LEU A 380 24.54 22.13 -10.43
C LEU A 380 25.68 22.73 -11.24
N GLY A 381 25.55 24.02 -11.54
CA GLY A 381 26.57 24.84 -12.20
C GLY A 381 27.24 25.82 -11.25
N GLY A 382 28.22 26.55 -11.77
CA GLY A 382 28.96 27.59 -11.05
C GLY A 382 30.27 27.11 -10.43
N GLU A 383 31.07 28.07 -9.97
CA GLU A 383 32.39 27.83 -9.36
C GLU A 383 32.54 28.63 -8.04
N GLY A 384 33.21 28.01 -7.06
CA GLY A 384 33.51 28.65 -5.78
C GLY A 384 32.26 28.93 -4.92
N LYS A 385 31.98 30.21 -4.64
CA LYS A 385 30.87 30.63 -3.77
C LYS A 385 29.57 30.97 -4.51
N ARG A 386 29.60 30.99 -5.85
CA ARG A 386 28.44 31.28 -6.70
C ARG A 386 28.04 29.99 -7.38
N LEU A 387 27.09 29.31 -6.77
CA LEU A 387 26.49 28.12 -7.35
C LEU A 387 25.19 28.50 -8.05
N GLU A 388 24.77 27.67 -8.99
CA GLU A 388 23.49 27.79 -9.67
C GLU A 388 22.86 26.41 -9.79
N VAL A 389 21.62 26.26 -9.33
CA VAL A 389 20.84 25.05 -9.61
C VAL A 389 19.95 25.34 -10.81
N ILE A 390 20.12 24.54 -11.85
CA ILE A 390 19.32 24.58 -13.07
C ILE A 390 18.28 23.47 -12.96
N VAL A 391 17.00 23.85 -13.07
CA VAL A 391 15.86 22.93 -13.02
C VAL A 391 15.22 22.88 -14.40
N SER A 392 14.99 21.69 -14.94
CA SER A 392 14.34 21.49 -16.25
C SER A 392 13.48 20.22 -16.27
N GLY A 393 12.75 20.00 -17.37
CA GLY A 393 11.87 18.84 -17.52
C GLY A 393 10.53 18.94 -16.76
N VAL A 394 10.20 20.13 -16.28
CA VAL A 394 9.00 20.44 -15.48
C VAL A 394 8.40 21.78 -15.93
N ASP A 395 7.14 22.02 -15.56
CA ASP A 395 6.40 23.24 -15.91
C ASP A 395 7.01 24.50 -15.28
N ASP A 396 6.74 25.67 -15.88
CA ASP A 396 7.32 26.97 -15.48
C ASP A 396 6.99 27.37 -14.02
N ASN A 397 5.86 26.89 -13.49
CA ASN A 397 5.44 27.15 -12.12
C ASN A 397 5.95 26.11 -11.10
N PHE A 398 6.70 25.10 -11.56
CA PHE A 398 7.25 24.07 -10.68
C PHE A 398 8.23 24.68 -9.67
N THR A 399 8.06 24.33 -8.40
CA THR A 399 8.90 24.78 -7.29
C THR A 399 9.22 23.59 -6.39
N VAL A 400 10.46 23.49 -5.88
CA VAL A 400 10.84 22.43 -4.94
C VAL A 400 11.96 22.91 -4.01
N ASP A 401 12.03 22.32 -2.81
CA ASP A 401 13.18 22.47 -1.92
C ASP A 401 14.21 21.36 -2.19
N VAL A 402 15.45 21.71 -2.52
CA VAL A 402 16.55 20.78 -2.80
C VAL A 402 17.57 20.80 -1.65
N PRO A 403 17.91 19.65 -1.04
CA PRO A 403 18.94 19.56 -0.02
C PRO A 403 20.32 19.39 -0.65
N LEU A 404 21.10 20.46 -0.70
CA LEU A 404 22.50 20.39 -1.14
C LEU A 404 23.39 19.87 0.00
N THR A 405 24.20 18.85 -0.27
CA THR A 405 25.23 18.39 0.67
C THR A 405 26.48 19.21 0.47
N CYS A 406 26.86 20.01 1.47
CA CYS A 406 28.03 20.90 1.44
C CYS A 406 29.04 20.49 2.51
N LYS A 407 30.30 20.89 2.34
CA LYS A 407 31.34 20.80 3.39
C LYS A 407 31.46 22.12 4.13
N SER A 408 31.47 22.04 5.46
CA SER A 408 31.81 23.16 6.33
C SER A 408 33.32 23.47 6.29
N SER A 409 33.70 24.64 6.79
CA SER A 409 35.11 25.04 6.97
C SER A 409 35.93 24.10 7.85
N LEU A 410 35.27 23.27 8.67
CA LEU A 410 35.87 22.23 9.50
C LEU A 410 35.88 20.85 8.82
N GLY A 411 35.48 20.75 7.56
CA GLY A 411 35.44 19.52 6.77
C GLY A 411 34.26 18.58 7.09
N LYS A 412 33.34 18.97 7.99
CA LYS A 412 32.11 18.22 8.25
C LYS A 412 31.07 18.48 7.19
N GLU A 413 30.32 17.44 6.80
CA GLU A 413 29.15 17.59 5.93
C GLU A 413 28.03 18.36 6.64
N ALA A 414 27.33 19.18 5.86
CA ALA A 414 26.18 19.96 6.28
C ALA A 414 25.18 20.05 5.12
N ILE A 415 23.90 19.87 5.43
CA ILE A 415 22.83 19.99 4.44
C ILE A 415 22.37 21.44 4.37
N LYS A 416 22.35 22.00 3.17
CA LYS A 416 21.79 23.32 2.87
C LYS A 416 20.59 23.15 1.95
N TRP A 417 19.40 23.37 2.50
CA TRP A 417 18.19 23.43 1.69
C TRP A 417 18.12 24.73 0.89
N VAL A 418 17.80 24.62 -0.40
CA VAL A 418 17.58 25.74 -1.31
C VAL A 418 16.25 25.55 -2.03
N ARG A 419 15.45 26.62 -2.09
CA ARG A 419 14.22 26.63 -2.87
C ARG A 419 14.53 27.03 -4.30
N VAL A 420 14.09 26.22 -5.25
CA VAL A 420 14.35 26.42 -6.68
C VAL A 420 13.06 26.32 -7.47
N THR A 421 12.98 27.07 -8.56
CA THR A 421 11.90 27.01 -9.56
C THR A 421 12.42 26.49 -10.89
N SER A 422 11.54 26.18 -11.84
CA SER A 422 11.95 25.89 -13.22
C SER A 422 12.89 26.98 -13.77
N GLY A 423 13.95 26.57 -14.48
CA GLY A 423 14.99 27.47 -14.99
C GLY A 423 16.22 27.62 -14.07
N GLN A 424 16.86 28.78 -14.13
CA GLN A 424 18.12 29.09 -13.44
C GLN A 424 17.89 29.67 -12.05
N ASN A 425 18.53 29.10 -11.03
CA ASN A 425 18.43 29.52 -9.64
C ASN A 425 19.81 29.80 -9.06
N PRO A 426 20.28 31.06 -9.08
CA PRO A 426 21.53 31.44 -8.42
C PRO A 426 21.44 31.25 -6.91
N ILE A 427 22.49 30.66 -6.32
CA ILE A 427 22.59 30.36 -4.89
C ILE A 427 23.79 31.09 -4.31
N GLU A 428 23.53 31.89 -3.27
CA GLU A 428 24.57 32.44 -2.42
C GLU A 428 24.81 31.51 -1.24
N LEU A 429 26.00 30.90 -1.21
CA LEU A 429 26.41 30.06 -0.08
C LEU A 429 26.73 30.91 1.14
N THR A 430 26.18 30.50 2.30
CA THR A 430 26.54 31.07 3.60
C THR A 430 28.06 30.98 3.81
N PRO A 431 28.72 32.02 4.38
CA PRO A 431 30.15 31.98 4.64
C PRO A 431 30.55 30.73 5.46
N GLY A 432 31.50 29.96 4.95
CA GLY A 432 32.00 28.74 5.60
C GLY A 432 31.47 27.43 5.03
N LEU A 433 30.63 27.44 3.99
CA LEU A 433 30.29 26.26 3.19
C LEU A 433 31.03 26.27 1.85
N THR A 434 31.55 25.12 1.46
CA THR A 434 32.22 24.85 0.17
C THR A 434 31.83 23.47 -0.35
N ASP A 435 32.20 23.15 -1.59
CA ASP A 435 32.06 21.81 -2.19
C ASP A 435 30.64 21.22 -2.07
N CYS A 436 29.63 22.01 -2.45
CA CYS A 436 28.26 21.52 -2.44
C CYS A 436 27.98 20.60 -3.62
N ALA A 437 27.18 19.56 -3.38
CA ALA A 437 26.67 18.64 -4.40
C ALA A 437 25.15 18.54 -4.31
N LEU A 438 24.53 18.18 -5.44
CA LEU A 438 23.12 17.76 -5.45
C LEU A 438 22.96 16.48 -4.63
N PRO A 439 21.76 16.24 -4.06
CA PRO A 439 21.51 14.99 -3.35
C PRO A 439 21.63 13.82 -4.33
N SER A 440 21.96 12.63 -3.83
CA SER A 440 21.98 11.42 -4.66
C SER A 440 20.60 11.21 -5.33
N PRO A 441 20.54 10.77 -6.61
CA PRO A 441 19.29 10.27 -7.18
C PRO A 441 18.72 9.12 -6.36
N ALA A 442 19.50 8.39 -5.56
CA ALA A 442 18.93 7.34 -4.73
C ALA A 442 17.95 7.88 -3.67
N ASN A 443 18.11 9.14 -3.23
CA ASN A 443 17.41 9.70 -2.08
C ASN A 443 16.19 10.55 -2.47
N PHE A 444 16.18 11.12 -3.68
CA PHE A 444 15.11 11.99 -4.14
C PHE A 444 14.66 11.64 -5.55
N LEU A 445 13.38 11.88 -5.84
CA LEU A 445 12.80 11.70 -7.17
C LEU A 445 13.20 12.85 -8.10
N PHE A 446 14.51 12.96 -8.33
CA PHE A 446 15.15 13.88 -9.26
C PHE A 446 15.91 13.08 -10.32
N VAL A 447 16.14 13.71 -11.47
CA VAL A 447 17.08 13.24 -12.49
C VAL A 447 18.28 14.19 -12.49
N HIS A 448 19.50 13.70 -12.74
CA HIS A 448 20.72 14.53 -12.80
C HIS A 448 21.33 14.59 -14.19
#